data_AF-A0A7J4VL79-F1
#
_entry.id   AF-A0A7J4VL79-F1
#
_cell.length_a   1.000
_cell.length_b   1.000
_cell.length_c   1.000
_cell.angle_alpha   90.00
_cell.angle_beta   90.00
_cell.angle_gamma   90.00
#
_symmetry.space_group_name_H-M   'P 1'
#
loop_
_entity.id
_entity.type
_entity.pdbx_description
1 polymer ?
#
loop_
_entity_poly.entity_id
_entity_poly.type
_entity_poly.pdbx_seq_one_letter_code
_entity_poly.pdbx_strand_id
1 'polypeptide(L)' 'MSLLTLLSSQDEQIEIVTNTIRQWCDEHNHDIHDERGRFALQAAVALALTDKWDPSTFASRLRREMDNCPDLTM' A
#
# COMPACT_ATOMS: atom_id res chain seq x y z
N MET A 1 -18.92 -3.16 -21.37
CA MET A 1 -18.31 -2.77 -20.08
C MET A 1 -17.45 -1.55 -20.35
N SER A 2 -17.74 -0.41 -19.73
CA SER A 2 -17.15 0.89 -20.10
C SER A 2 -15.82 1.13 -19.39
N LEU A 3 -14.87 1.76 -20.07
CA LEU A 3 -13.57 2.18 -19.53
C LEU A 3 -13.67 3.04 -18.25
N LEU A 4 -14.81 3.69 -18.02
CA LEU A 4 -15.11 4.44 -16.80
C LEU A 4 -15.11 3.56 -15.54
N THR A 5 -15.52 2.30 -15.64
CA THR A 5 -15.50 1.38 -14.50
C THR A 5 -14.06 1.03 -14.13
N LEU A 6 -13.18 0.85 -15.12
CA LEU A 6 -11.75 0.54 -14.92
C LEU A 6 -10.93 1.71 -14.35
N LEU A 7 -11.33 2.96 -14.64
CA LEU A 7 -10.69 4.17 -14.10
C LEU A 7 -11.17 4.46 -12.68
N SER A 8 -12.48 4.36 -12.43
CA SER A 8 -13.05 4.53 -11.08
C SER A 8 -12.52 3.49 -10.09
N SER A 9 -12.29 2.25 -10.54
CA SER A 9 -11.68 1.21 -9.71
C SER A 9 -10.22 1.52 -9.38
N GLN A 10 -9.47 2.17 -10.26
CA GLN A 10 -8.08 2.57 -9.99
C GLN A 10 -8.00 3.72 -8.98
N ASP A 11 -8.92 4.69 -9.04
CA ASP A 11 -8.94 5.80 -8.08
C ASP A 11 -9.23 5.29 -6.65
N GLU A 12 -10.20 4.40 -6.48
CA GLU A 12 -10.51 3.78 -5.18
C GLU A 12 -9.34 2.91 -4.67
N GLN A 13 -8.66 2.19 -5.58
CA GLN A 13 -7.46 1.42 -5.25
C GLN A 13 -6.33 2.32 -4.76
N ILE A 14 -6.06 3.42 -5.47
CA ILE A 14 -5.03 4.39 -5.09
C ILE A 14 -5.38 5.00 -3.73
N GLU A 15 -6.64 5.35 -3.49
CA GLU A 15 -7.06 5.94 -2.22
C GLU A 15 -6.87 4.97 -1.05
N ILE A 16 -7.22 3.68 -1.23
CA ILE A 16 -7.01 2.63 -0.23
C ILE A 16 -5.53 2.39 0.04
N VAL A 17 -4.70 2.33 -1.01
CA VAL A 17 -3.23 2.23 -0.89
C VAL A 17 -2.69 3.40 -0.09
N THR A 18 -3.02 4.61 -0.50
CA THR A 18 -2.45 5.83 0.06
C THR A 18 -2.89 6.04 1.51
N ASN A 19 -4.15 5.75 1.84
CA ASN A 19 -4.64 5.80 3.22
C ASN A 19 -4.00 4.74 4.10
N THR A 20 -3.83 3.50 3.60
CA THR A 20 -3.18 2.44 4.38
C THR A 20 -1.72 2.78 4.69
N ILE A 21 -0.97 3.30 3.70
CA ILE A 21 0.43 3.69 3.89
C ILE A 21 0.54 4.85 4.85
N ARG A 22 -0.29 5.90 4.69
CA ARG A 22 -0.30 7.05 5.61
C ARG A 22 -0.61 6.61 7.03
N GLN A 23 -1.63 5.78 7.22
CA GLN A 23 -1.99 5.29 8.55
C GLN A 23 -0.85 4.48 9.18
N TRP A 24 -0.17 3.62 8.42
CA TRP A 24 0.97 2.87 8.96
C TRP A 24 2.17 3.77 9.28
N CYS A 25 2.44 4.77 8.42
CA CYS A 25 3.48 5.77 8.64
C CYS A 25 3.19 6.59 9.91
N ASP A 26 1.96 7.05 10.09
CA ASP A 26 1.51 7.80 11.28
C ASP A 26 1.65 6.95 12.55
N GLU A 27 1.26 5.67 12.50
CA GLU A 27 1.37 4.74 13.65
C GLU A 27 2.82 4.43 14.02
N HIS A 28 3.73 4.41 13.05
CA HIS A 28 5.15 4.12 13.27
C HIS A 28 6.04 5.37 13.34
N ASN A 29 5.45 6.58 13.31
CA ASN A 29 6.16 7.87 13.25
C ASN A 29 7.21 7.95 12.12
N HIS A 30 6.90 7.38 10.95
CA HIS A 30 7.74 7.48 9.76
C HIS A 30 7.14 8.48 8.76
N ASP A 31 8.00 9.16 8.00
CA ASP A 31 7.56 9.95 6.85
C ASP A 31 7.37 9.02 5.64
N ILE A 32 6.33 9.25 4.83
CA ILE A 32 6.12 8.54 3.57
C ILE A 32 7.28 8.75 2.58
N HIS A 33 8.03 9.85 2.73
CA HIS A 33 9.22 10.15 1.96
C HIS A 33 10.49 9.47 2.47
N ASP A 34 10.46 8.91 3.68
CA ASP A 34 11.58 8.18 4.26
C ASP A 34 11.74 6.81 3.58
N GLU A 35 12.86 6.14 3.82
CA GLU A 35 13.17 4.86 3.20
C GLU A 35 12.08 3.81 3.47
N ARG A 36 11.52 3.80 4.68
CA ARG A 36 10.38 2.93 5.03
C ARG A 36 9.09 3.31 4.32
N GLY A 37 8.81 4.60 4.14
CA GLY A 37 7.65 5.07 3.39
C GLY A 37 7.72 4.69 1.91
N ARG A 38 8.91 4.79 1.32
CA ARG A 38 9.18 4.30 -0.05
C ARG A 38 9.04 2.78 -0.15
N PHE A 39 9.52 2.04 0.85
CA PHE A 39 9.33 0.59 0.92
C PHE A 39 7.84 0.23 1.01
N ALA A 40 7.08 0.92 1.85
CA ALA A 40 5.63 0.74 1.98
C ALA A 40 4.90 0.97 0.64
N LEU A 41 5.27 2.02 -0.09
CA LEU A 41 4.78 2.27 -1.46
C LEU A 41 5.13 1.12 -2.41
N GLN A 42 6.37 0.64 -2.37
CA GLN A 42 6.84 -0.41 -3.26
C GLN A 42 6.16 -1.76 -2.96
N ALA A 43 5.96 -2.09 -1.68
CA ALA A 43 5.20 -3.25 -1.24
C ALA A 43 3.72 -3.16 -1.64
N ALA A 44 3.12 -1.97 -1.50
CA ALA A 44 1.74 -1.72 -1.92
C ALA A 44 1.55 -1.91 -3.42
N VAL A 45 2.47 -1.39 -4.24
CA VAL A 45 2.45 -1.59 -5.70
C VAL A 45 2.66 -3.07 -6.04
N ALA A 46 3.59 -3.76 -5.36
CA ALA A 46 3.82 -5.18 -5.59
C ALA A 46 2.56 -6.02 -5.28
N LEU A 47 1.87 -5.72 -4.18
CA LEU A 47 0.57 -6.32 -3.84
C LEU A 47 -0.52 -5.93 -4.85
N ALA A 48 -0.53 -4.69 -5.33
CA ALA A 48 -1.50 -4.20 -6.30
C ALA A 48 -1.38 -4.89 -7.67
N LEU A 49 -0.14 -5.23 -8.06
CA LEU A 49 0.16 -5.95 -9.29
C LEU A 49 -0.14 -7.46 -9.19
N THR A 50 -0.46 -7.98 -8.01
CA THR A 50 -0.95 -9.36 -7.90
C THR A 50 -2.41 -9.46 -8.35
N ASP A 51 -2.73 -10.51 -9.12
CA ASP A 51 -4.03 -10.74 -9.77
C ASP A 51 -5.22 -10.95 -8.79
N LYS A 52 -5.01 -10.72 -7.49
CA LYS A 52 -6.00 -10.84 -6.42
C LYS A 52 -6.06 -9.53 -5.63
N TRP A 53 -6.49 -8.47 -6.30
CA TRP A 53 -6.86 -7.24 -5.61
C TRP A 53 -8.16 -7.45 -4.83
N ASP A 54 -8.08 -7.38 -3.51
CA ASP A 54 -9.22 -7.36 -2.62
C ASP A 54 -9.02 -6.25 -1.59
N PRO A 55 -9.78 -5.15 -1.66
CA PRO A 55 -9.59 -3.99 -0.79
C PRO A 55 -9.80 -4.31 0.69
N SER A 56 -10.61 -5.34 1.01
CA SER A 56 -10.85 -5.74 2.39
C SER A 56 -9.65 -6.44 3.05
N THR A 57 -8.84 -7.13 2.24
CA THR A 57 -7.64 -7.86 2.70
C THR A 57 -6.34 -7.16 2.35
N PHE A 58 -6.38 -6.17 1.45
CA PHE A 58 -5.21 -5.41 1.02
C PHE A 58 -4.52 -4.71 2.20
N ALA A 59 -5.28 -3.99 3.02
CA ALA A 59 -4.71 -3.22 4.13
C ALA A 59 -3.97 -4.10 5.15
N SER A 60 -4.57 -5.25 5.49
CA SER A 60 -3.98 -6.22 6.42
C SER A 60 -2.79 -6.97 5.82
N ARG A 61 -2.80 -7.26 4.52
CA ARG A 61 -1.63 -7.82 3.81
C ARG A 61 -0.47 -6.83 3.73
N LEU A 62 -0.76 -5.58 3.34
CA LEU A 62 0.25 -4.54 3.23
C LEU A 62 0.90 -4.27 4.59
N ARG A 63 0.10 -4.12 5.66
CA ARG A 63 0.62 -4.02 7.03
C ARG A 63 1.54 -5.17 7.40
N ARG A 64 1.10 -6.40 7.14
CA ARG A 64 1.93 -7.58 7.44
C ARG A 64 3.26 -7.55 6.69
N GLU A 65 3.26 -7.07 5.46
CA GLU A 65 4.50 -6.98 4.66
C GLU A 65 5.42 -5.85 5.15
N MET A 66 4.85 -4.72 5.57
CA MET A 66 5.60 -3.62 6.18
C MET A 66 6.17 -4.00 7.56
N ASP A 67 5.41 -4.76 8.36
CA ASP A 67 5.83 -5.24 9.68
C ASP A 67 6.90 -6.35 9.58
N ASN A 68 6.91 -7.11 8.48
CA ASN A 68 7.96 -8.11 8.19
C ASN A 68 9.15 -7.52 7.44
N CYS A 69 9.16 -6.22 7.12
CA CYS A 69 10.32 -5.59 6.51
C CYS A 69 11.49 -5.68 7.50
N PRO A 70 12.58 -6.40 7.18
CA PRO A 70 13.76 -6.38 8.02
C PRO A 70 14.27 -4.95 8.11
N ASP A 71 14.67 -4.52 9.30
CA ASP A 71 15.32 -3.23 9.50
C ASP A 71 16.49 -3.13 8.51
N LEU A 72 16.34 -2.28 7.49
CA LEU A 72 17.41 -1.89 6.58
C LEU A 72 18.33 -0.90 7.32
N THR A 73 18.82 -1.32 8.49
CA THR A 73 20.00 -0.71 9.13
C THR A 73 21.21 -1.51 8.66
N MET A 74 21.75 -1.14 7.50
CA MET A 74 23.18 -1.30 7.21
C MET A 74 23.77 0.06 6.86
#